data_AF-A0A2Z3HPL6-F1
#
_entry.id   AF-A0A2Z3HPL6-F1
#
_cell.length_a   1.000
_cell.length_b   1.000
_cell.length_c   1.000
_cell.angle_alpha   90.00
_cell.angle_beta   90.00
_cell.angle_gamma   90.00
#
_symmetry.space_group_name_H-M   'P 1'
#
loop_
_entity.id
_entity.type
_entity.pdbx_description
1 polymer ?
#
loop_
_entity_poly.entity_id
_entity_poly.type
_entity_poly.pdbx_seq_one_letter_code
_entity_poly.pdbx_strand_id
1 'polypeptide(L)'
;MAHLSANWSLRRLPAALAFTTAAALALATGASAAGSGRVCAVRSADSLQSELLAVYRSDSNFAAFAGLSAGKGFDEVFDSADLLFAAIQKGRCQAVVTDGATAAALSAALGRDGLPNEAYELQGREALIDALWKQNGFSSRAGFEFARSVSPRLDADDVRRLAPYGVRDASGHGAAMSRMKTSGYSSQTTTGALLAFLDDEKIGAASGKSAVAVQHARAERARAEAAAARRAELAEFPYVAYVSCGMGGNHISTPACFMDTDLEVRNGSVSSLYKMYELDRAGDETGMGLRIRLRSSFTLRARNSDDTLVLGVTVKNASTGQVLFQQQAGQFRTILVSR
;
A
#
# COMPACT_ATOMS: atom_id res chain seq x y z
N MET A 1 -9.19 24.48 -64.52
CA MET A 1 -10.36 24.19 -63.67
C MET A 1 -11.01 22.90 -64.16
N ALA A 2 -10.72 21.78 -63.49
CA ALA A 2 -11.43 20.52 -63.67
C ALA A 2 -11.41 19.83 -62.31
N HIS A 3 -12.55 19.89 -61.61
CA HIS A 3 -12.78 19.16 -60.37
C HIS A 3 -13.01 17.69 -60.72
N LEU A 4 -12.15 16.80 -60.23
CA LEU A 4 -12.43 15.37 -60.14
C LEU A 4 -12.82 15.05 -58.70
N SER A 5 -14.12 14.91 -58.49
CA SER A 5 -14.73 14.37 -57.28
C SER A 5 -14.49 12.86 -57.22
N ALA A 6 -13.73 12.39 -56.21
CA ALA A 6 -13.59 10.97 -55.93
C ALA A 6 -14.85 10.47 -55.20
N ASN A 7 -15.66 9.70 -55.92
CA ASN A 7 -16.85 9.02 -55.42
C ASN A 7 -16.45 7.87 -54.49
N TRP A 8 -16.71 7.98 -53.18
CA TRP A 8 -16.57 6.88 -52.24
C TRP A 8 -17.79 5.94 -52.37
N SER A 9 -17.63 4.89 -53.17
CA SER A 9 -18.57 3.78 -53.26
C SER A 9 -18.40 2.87 -52.03
N LEU A 10 -19.39 2.84 -51.15
CA LEU A 10 -19.53 1.78 -50.13
C LEU A 10 -19.77 0.45 -50.85
N ARG A 11 -18.74 -0.39 -50.91
CA ARG A 11 -18.85 -1.75 -51.42
C ARG A 11 -19.54 -2.62 -50.38
N ARG A 12 -20.77 -3.03 -50.66
CA ARG A 12 -21.49 -4.02 -49.84
C ARG A 12 -20.82 -5.39 -49.98
N LEU A 13 -20.80 -6.17 -48.90
CA LEU A 13 -20.42 -7.57 -48.92
C LEU A 13 -21.32 -8.35 -49.90
N PRO A 14 -20.80 -9.39 -50.58
CA PRO A 14 -21.61 -10.23 -51.44
C PRO A 14 -22.71 -10.91 -50.61
N ALA A 15 -23.95 -10.73 -51.04
CA ALA A 15 -25.14 -11.32 -50.43
C ALA A 15 -25.15 -12.85 -50.66
N ALA A 16 -24.43 -13.59 -49.83
CA ALA A 16 -24.52 -15.04 -49.76
C ALA A 16 -24.23 -15.49 -48.33
N LEU A 17 -25.21 -15.28 -47.45
CA LEU A 17 -25.51 -16.07 -46.26
C LEU A 17 -26.80 -15.50 -45.68
N ALA A 18 -27.92 -16.18 -45.90
CA ALA A 18 -29.18 -15.86 -45.24
C ALA A 18 -29.02 -16.15 -43.75
N PHE A 19 -28.86 -15.10 -42.94
CA PHE A 19 -28.91 -15.22 -41.48
C PHE A 19 -30.37 -15.37 -41.06
N THR A 20 -30.77 -16.60 -40.74
CA THR A 20 -31.92 -16.83 -39.87
C THR A 20 -31.59 -16.33 -38.47
N THR A 21 -32.47 -15.46 -37.98
CA THR A 21 -32.58 -14.91 -36.62
C THR A 21 -32.07 -15.79 -35.48
N ALA A 22 -31.21 -15.18 -34.65
CA ALA A 22 -31.26 -15.13 -33.18
C ALA A 22 -29.89 -15.39 -32.51
N ALA A 23 -29.20 -14.31 -32.17
CA ALA A 23 -28.32 -14.28 -31.00
C ALA A 23 -28.35 -12.85 -30.45
N ALA A 24 -29.29 -12.60 -29.55
CA ALA A 24 -29.26 -11.42 -28.70
C ALA A 24 -28.09 -11.59 -27.72
N LEU A 25 -27.03 -10.79 -27.84
CA LEU A 25 -26.03 -10.65 -26.80
C LEU A 25 -26.38 -9.40 -25.99
N ALA A 26 -27.21 -9.60 -24.96
CA ALA A 26 -27.48 -8.58 -23.97
C ALA A 26 -26.38 -8.58 -22.91
N LEU A 27 -25.69 -7.44 -22.73
CA LEU A 27 -25.00 -7.10 -21.49
C LEU A 27 -25.18 -5.59 -21.24
N ALA A 28 -25.97 -5.33 -20.20
CA ALA A 28 -26.15 -4.11 -19.39
C ALA A 28 -25.99 -2.73 -20.04
N THR A 29 -27.13 -2.05 -20.20
CA THR A 29 -27.26 -0.61 -20.42
C THR A 29 -26.74 0.21 -19.23
N GLY A 30 -25.86 1.18 -19.52
CA GLY A 30 -25.47 2.25 -18.59
C GLY A 30 -24.74 3.36 -19.34
N ALA A 31 -25.48 4.34 -19.84
CA ALA A 31 -24.96 5.43 -20.66
C ALA A 31 -24.25 6.52 -19.84
N SER A 32 -23.15 7.08 -20.36
CA SER A 32 -23.01 8.54 -20.51
C SER A 32 -21.86 8.88 -21.47
N ALA A 33 -22.19 9.59 -22.54
CA ALA A 33 -21.25 10.19 -23.46
C ALA A 33 -20.54 11.40 -22.81
N ALA A 34 -19.23 11.53 -22.98
CA ALA A 34 -18.53 12.76 -23.37
C ALA A 34 -17.00 12.61 -23.29
N GLY A 35 -16.30 13.08 -24.32
CA GLY A 35 -14.92 13.58 -24.19
C GLY A 35 -13.80 12.63 -24.62
N SER A 36 -13.32 12.87 -25.84
CA SER A 36 -11.93 12.74 -26.34
C SER A 36 -11.00 11.68 -25.72
N GLY A 37 -10.59 10.71 -26.54
CA GLY A 37 -9.40 9.89 -26.26
C GLY A 37 -9.25 8.71 -27.21
N ARG A 38 -8.35 8.85 -28.18
CA ARG A 38 -7.85 7.79 -29.08
C ARG A 38 -7.19 6.66 -28.26
N VAL A 39 -7.25 5.41 -28.74
CA VAL A 39 -6.14 4.41 -28.61
C VAL A 39 -5.90 3.50 -29.85
N CYS A 40 -5.43 4.00 -30.99
CA CYS A 40 -4.98 3.09 -32.06
C CYS A 40 -3.59 2.53 -31.70
N ALA A 41 -3.51 1.27 -31.26
CA ALA A 41 -2.27 0.50 -31.25
C ALA A 41 -2.57 -1.01 -31.29
N VAL A 42 -1.93 -1.71 -32.23
CA VAL A 42 -1.83 -3.18 -32.26
C VAL A 42 -0.48 -3.54 -31.66
N ARG A 43 -0.44 -4.39 -30.64
CA ARG A 43 0.81 -4.77 -29.96
C ARG A 43 0.83 -6.27 -29.67
N SER A 44 2.05 -6.83 -29.56
CA SER A 44 2.33 -8.25 -29.39
C SER A 44 1.73 -8.87 -28.13
N ALA A 45 1.65 -10.21 -28.10
CA ALA A 45 1.00 -11.03 -27.08
C ALA A 45 1.32 -10.67 -25.61
N ASP A 46 2.54 -10.16 -25.32
CA ASP A 46 2.92 -9.75 -23.96
C ASP A 46 2.20 -8.46 -23.48
N SER A 47 1.55 -7.73 -24.39
CA SER A 47 0.85 -6.47 -24.10
C SER A 47 -0.68 -6.58 -24.03
N LEU A 48 -1.25 -7.75 -24.34
CA LEU A 48 -2.71 -7.96 -24.44
C LEU A 48 -3.34 -8.55 -23.19
N GLN A 49 -2.54 -9.05 -22.24
CA GLN A 49 -3.06 -9.48 -20.94
C GLN A 49 -3.81 -8.33 -20.24
N SER A 50 -3.37 -7.08 -20.42
CA SER A 50 -4.03 -5.87 -19.92
C SER A 50 -5.34 -5.49 -20.63
N GLU A 51 -5.54 -5.88 -21.89
CA GLU A 51 -6.73 -5.54 -22.69
C GLU A 51 -7.81 -6.62 -22.65
N LEU A 52 -7.43 -7.91 -22.55
CA LEU A 52 -8.36 -8.99 -22.19
C LEU A 52 -8.95 -8.75 -20.80
N LEU A 53 -8.13 -8.27 -19.86
CA LEU A 53 -8.61 -7.78 -18.57
C LEU A 53 -9.60 -6.62 -18.76
N ALA A 54 -9.52 -5.79 -19.80
CA ALA A 54 -10.45 -4.69 -20.05
C ALA A 54 -11.87 -5.17 -20.39
N VAL A 55 -12.01 -6.24 -21.17
CA VAL A 55 -13.31 -6.91 -21.46
C VAL A 55 -13.94 -7.39 -20.15
N TYR A 56 -13.16 -8.09 -19.33
CA TYR A 56 -13.61 -8.57 -18.01
C TYR A 56 -13.80 -7.47 -16.97
N ARG A 57 -13.11 -6.33 -17.14
CA ARG A 57 -13.28 -5.12 -16.32
C ARG A 57 -14.59 -4.37 -16.63
N SER A 58 -15.18 -4.59 -17.80
CA SER A 58 -16.46 -4.01 -18.20
C SER A 58 -17.67 -4.76 -17.63
N ASP A 59 -17.53 -6.06 -17.35
CA ASP A 59 -18.46 -6.81 -16.52
C ASP A 59 -18.21 -6.40 -15.06
N SER A 60 -19.04 -5.50 -14.54
CA SER A 60 -18.88 -4.97 -13.18
C SER A 60 -18.91 -6.05 -12.09
N ASN A 61 -19.63 -7.16 -12.30
CA ASN A 61 -19.71 -8.26 -11.36
C ASN A 61 -18.43 -9.10 -11.38
N PHE A 62 -17.91 -9.40 -12.57
CA PHE A 62 -16.65 -10.12 -12.70
C PHE A 62 -15.44 -9.25 -12.31
N ALA A 63 -15.40 -7.99 -12.73
CA ALA A 63 -14.38 -7.02 -12.37
C ALA A 63 -14.28 -6.86 -10.85
N ALA A 64 -15.45 -6.71 -10.21
CA ALA A 64 -15.54 -6.77 -8.77
C ALA A 64 -14.96 -8.10 -8.29
N PHE A 65 -15.55 -9.25 -8.61
CA PHE A 65 -15.07 -10.55 -8.14
C PHE A 65 -13.55 -10.76 -8.28
N ALA A 66 -12.97 -10.47 -9.45
CA ALA A 66 -11.57 -10.71 -9.76
C ALA A 66 -10.59 -9.68 -9.15
N GLY A 67 -11.09 -8.60 -8.52
CA GLY A 67 -10.21 -7.54 -8.00
C GLY A 67 -9.63 -6.63 -9.07
N LEU A 68 -10.31 -6.51 -10.21
CA LEU A 68 -9.90 -5.66 -11.31
C LEU A 68 -10.55 -4.29 -11.15
N SER A 69 -9.76 -3.22 -11.35
CA SER A 69 -10.32 -1.87 -11.44
C SER A 69 -11.29 -1.81 -12.62
N ALA A 70 -12.54 -1.38 -12.39
CA ALA A 70 -13.50 -1.18 -13.48
C ALA A 70 -12.86 -0.30 -14.55
N GLY A 71 -12.76 -0.83 -15.77
CA GLY A 71 -12.26 -0.11 -16.92
C GLY A 71 -13.35 0.82 -17.43
N LYS A 72 -12.99 1.79 -18.27
CA LYS A 72 -14.00 2.43 -19.12
C LYS A 72 -14.68 1.30 -19.92
N GLY A 73 -16.01 1.21 -19.85
CA GLY A 73 -16.78 0.20 -20.56
C GLY A 73 -16.56 0.28 -22.07
N PHE A 74 -17.09 -0.69 -22.82
CA PHE A 74 -17.06 -0.64 -24.28
C PHE A 74 -17.73 0.65 -24.79
N ASP A 75 -17.08 1.32 -25.74
CA ASP A 75 -17.53 2.63 -26.24
C ASP A 75 -18.72 2.53 -27.20
N GLU A 76 -18.93 1.39 -27.89
CA GLU A 76 -19.96 1.24 -28.92
C GLU A 76 -20.38 -0.23 -29.10
N VAL A 77 -21.68 -0.49 -29.28
CA VAL A 77 -22.24 -1.80 -29.64
C VAL A 77 -22.76 -1.72 -31.07
N PHE A 78 -22.41 -2.69 -31.91
CA PHE A 78 -22.82 -2.73 -33.32
C PHE A 78 -23.86 -3.83 -33.55
N ASP A 79 -24.96 -3.50 -34.23
CA ASP A 79 -26.05 -4.43 -34.50
C ASP A 79 -25.73 -5.48 -35.56
N SER A 80 -24.61 -5.32 -36.30
CA SER A 80 -24.17 -6.28 -37.30
C SER A 80 -22.67 -6.18 -37.59
N ALA A 81 -22.11 -7.27 -38.13
CA ALA A 81 -20.73 -7.34 -38.61
C ALA A 81 -20.44 -6.30 -39.71
N ASP A 82 -21.44 -5.98 -40.54
CA ASP A 82 -21.31 -5.01 -41.62
C ASP A 82 -21.17 -3.58 -41.11
N LEU A 83 -21.97 -3.21 -40.09
CA LEU A 83 -21.90 -1.88 -39.47
C LEU A 83 -20.57 -1.71 -38.72
N LEU A 84 -20.13 -2.77 -38.06
CA LEU A 84 -18.83 -2.82 -37.41
C LEU A 84 -17.68 -2.69 -38.43
N PHE A 85 -17.72 -3.45 -39.52
CA PHE A 85 -16.71 -3.38 -40.58
C PHE A 85 -16.64 -1.97 -41.19
N ALA A 86 -17.80 -1.36 -41.47
CA ALA A 86 -17.88 0.02 -41.94
C ALA A 86 -17.34 1.04 -40.92
N ALA A 87 -17.45 0.77 -39.62
CA ALA A 87 -16.85 1.59 -38.57
C ALA A 87 -15.32 1.41 -38.50
N ILE A 88 -14.81 0.18 -38.65
CA ILE A 88 -13.38 -0.12 -38.72
C ILE A 88 -12.73 0.59 -39.92
N GLN A 89 -13.36 0.54 -41.09
CA GLN A 89 -12.89 1.23 -42.30
C GLN A 89 -12.81 2.77 -42.13
N LYS A 90 -13.61 3.33 -41.22
CA LYS A 90 -13.59 4.76 -40.85
C LYS A 90 -12.59 5.08 -39.72
N GLY A 91 -11.80 4.09 -39.28
CA GLY A 91 -10.83 4.22 -38.19
C GLY A 91 -11.45 4.38 -36.81
N ARG A 92 -12.69 3.90 -36.60
CA ARG A 92 -13.47 4.15 -35.37
C ARG A 92 -13.45 3.02 -34.33
N CYS A 93 -12.80 1.88 -34.58
CA CYS A 93 -12.88 0.71 -33.70
C CYS A 93 -11.49 0.10 -33.40
N GLN A 94 -11.28 -0.41 -32.19
CA GLN A 94 -9.98 -0.89 -31.69
C GLN A 94 -10.00 -2.34 -31.20
N ALA A 95 -11.09 -2.78 -30.58
CA ALA A 95 -11.30 -4.16 -30.19
C ALA A 95 -12.76 -4.53 -30.43
N VAL A 96 -12.98 -5.74 -30.94
CA VAL A 96 -14.30 -6.31 -31.19
C VAL A 96 -14.41 -7.59 -30.40
N VAL A 97 -15.42 -7.66 -29.54
CA VAL A 97 -15.85 -8.93 -28.93
C VAL A 97 -17.02 -9.45 -29.74
N THR A 98 -16.87 -10.62 -30.36
CA THR A 98 -17.90 -11.24 -31.17
C THR A 98 -17.76 -12.76 -31.13
N ASP A 99 -18.75 -13.50 -31.61
CA ASP A 99 -18.69 -14.96 -31.68
C ASP A 99 -17.67 -15.43 -32.73
N GLY A 100 -17.26 -16.70 -32.65
CA GLY A 100 -16.21 -17.24 -33.53
C GLY A 100 -16.55 -17.20 -35.02
N ALA A 101 -17.82 -17.36 -35.40
CA ALA A 101 -18.22 -17.31 -36.81
C ALA A 101 -18.17 -15.88 -37.34
N THR A 102 -18.66 -14.91 -36.56
CA THR A 102 -18.59 -13.49 -36.91
C THR A 102 -17.14 -12.99 -36.91
N ALA A 103 -16.30 -13.43 -35.97
CA ALA A 103 -14.88 -13.10 -35.94
C ALA A 103 -14.15 -13.63 -37.18
N ALA A 104 -14.43 -14.87 -37.60
CA ALA A 104 -13.86 -15.45 -38.81
C ALA A 104 -14.28 -14.69 -40.08
N ALA A 105 -15.57 -14.35 -40.19
CA ALA A 105 -16.10 -13.57 -41.31
C ALA A 105 -15.48 -12.17 -41.38
N LEU A 106 -15.36 -11.49 -40.23
CA LEU A 106 -14.74 -10.17 -40.14
C LEU A 106 -13.25 -10.22 -40.46
N SER A 107 -12.53 -11.21 -39.92
CA SER A 107 -11.10 -11.41 -40.20
C SER A 107 -10.86 -11.63 -41.69
N ALA A 108 -11.67 -12.46 -42.36
CA ALA A 108 -11.58 -12.65 -43.80
C ALA A 108 -11.85 -11.36 -44.59
N ALA A 109 -12.84 -10.57 -44.18
CA ALA A 109 -13.16 -9.29 -44.83
C ALA A 109 -12.04 -8.24 -44.66
N LEU A 110 -11.44 -8.16 -43.47
CA LEU A 110 -10.31 -7.26 -43.19
C LEU A 110 -9.06 -7.67 -43.97
N GLY A 111 -8.74 -8.96 -44.00
CA GLY A 111 -7.59 -9.49 -44.74
C GLY A 111 -7.70 -9.27 -46.24
N ARG A 112 -8.90 -9.43 -46.82
CA ARG A 112 -9.17 -9.12 -48.24
C ARG A 112 -8.88 -7.65 -48.57
N ASP A 113 -9.17 -6.74 -47.65
CA ASP A 113 -9.05 -5.30 -47.86
C ASP A 113 -7.69 -4.74 -47.38
N GLY A 114 -6.74 -5.61 -47.01
CA GLY A 114 -5.40 -5.21 -46.56
C GLY A 114 -5.38 -4.48 -45.22
N LEU A 115 -6.43 -4.64 -44.43
CA LEU A 115 -6.54 -4.04 -43.10
C LEU A 115 -5.93 -4.99 -42.05
N PRO A 116 -5.18 -4.48 -41.05
CA PRO A 116 -4.65 -5.31 -39.98
C PRO A 116 -5.75 -6.10 -39.27
N ASN A 117 -5.54 -7.40 -39.09
CA ASN A 117 -6.47 -8.29 -38.42
C ASN A 117 -5.72 -9.26 -37.49
N GLU A 118 -5.90 -9.09 -36.18
CA GLU A 118 -5.48 -10.09 -35.20
C GLU A 118 -6.73 -10.56 -34.46
N ALA A 119 -6.97 -11.87 -34.51
CA ALA A 119 -8.06 -12.50 -33.79
C ALA A 119 -7.50 -13.20 -32.57
N TYR A 120 -8.04 -12.88 -31.41
CA TYR A 120 -7.69 -13.52 -30.14
C TYR A 120 -8.88 -14.31 -29.65
N GLU A 121 -8.64 -15.55 -29.21
CA GLU A 121 -9.65 -16.32 -28.53
C GLU A 121 -9.81 -15.77 -27.11
N LEU A 122 -11.02 -15.32 -26.78
CA LEU A 122 -11.35 -14.98 -25.42
C LEU A 122 -11.29 -16.26 -24.59
N GLN A 123 -10.34 -16.32 -23.66
CA GLN A 123 -10.36 -17.38 -22.66
C GLN A 123 -11.70 -17.33 -21.93
N GLY A 124 -12.37 -18.49 -21.83
CA GLY A 124 -13.58 -18.61 -21.04
C GLY A 124 -13.33 -18.21 -19.58
N ARG A 125 -14.40 -17.78 -18.89
CA ARG A 125 -14.36 -17.37 -17.48
C ARG A 125 -13.58 -18.34 -16.58
N GLU A 126 -13.75 -19.63 -16.80
CA GLU A 126 -13.07 -20.69 -16.05
C GLU A 126 -11.55 -20.68 -16.26
N ALA A 127 -11.10 -20.57 -17.51
CA ALA A 127 -9.67 -20.49 -17.83
C ALA A 127 -9.03 -19.22 -17.25
N LEU A 128 -9.78 -18.11 -17.23
CA LEU A 128 -9.32 -16.88 -16.61
C LEU A 128 -9.20 -17.01 -15.09
N ILE A 129 -10.20 -17.59 -14.41
CA ILE A 129 -10.12 -17.87 -12.97
C ILE A 129 -8.89 -18.74 -12.67
N ASP A 130 -8.65 -19.76 -13.50
CA ASP A 130 -7.51 -20.67 -13.36
C ASP A 130 -6.15 -19.98 -13.53
N ALA A 131 -6.07 -18.97 -14.40
CA ALA A 131 -4.88 -18.14 -14.52
C ALA A 131 -4.73 -17.20 -13.31
N LEU A 132 -5.82 -16.56 -12.88
CA LEU A 132 -5.80 -15.53 -11.85
C LEU A 132 -5.40 -16.06 -10.47
N TRP A 133 -5.92 -17.20 -10.02
CA TRP A 133 -5.58 -17.68 -8.68
C TRP A 133 -4.09 -18.02 -8.56
N LYS A 134 -3.50 -18.60 -9.61
CA LYS A 134 -2.06 -18.89 -9.68
C LYS A 134 -1.24 -17.61 -9.69
N GLN A 135 -1.62 -16.65 -10.55
CA GLN A 135 -0.93 -15.37 -10.67
C GLN A 135 -0.95 -14.56 -9.37
N ASN A 136 -2.05 -14.65 -8.61
CA ASN A 136 -2.18 -13.95 -7.33
C ASN A 136 -1.59 -14.74 -6.15
N GLY A 137 -0.83 -15.82 -6.40
CA GLY A 137 -0.09 -16.55 -5.37
C GLY A 137 -0.96 -17.46 -4.48
N PHE A 138 -2.21 -17.73 -4.85
CA PHE A 138 -3.04 -18.66 -4.10
C PHE A 138 -2.58 -20.10 -4.32
N SER A 139 -2.65 -20.94 -3.29
CA SER A 139 -2.31 -22.36 -3.38
C SER A 139 -3.40 -23.21 -4.02
N SER A 140 -4.61 -22.68 -4.14
CA SER A 140 -5.76 -23.36 -4.73
C SER A 140 -6.79 -22.37 -5.26
N ARG A 141 -7.57 -22.83 -6.25
CA ARG A 141 -8.74 -22.12 -6.76
C ARG A 141 -9.76 -21.79 -5.67
N ALA A 142 -10.06 -22.76 -4.80
CA ALA A 142 -11.00 -22.56 -3.68
C ALA A 142 -10.52 -21.46 -2.72
N GLY A 143 -9.21 -21.37 -2.45
CA GLY A 143 -8.65 -20.29 -1.62
C GLY A 143 -8.81 -18.91 -2.26
N PHE A 144 -8.65 -18.80 -3.57
CA PHE A 144 -8.90 -17.56 -4.30
C PHE A 144 -10.38 -17.19 -4.27
N GLU A 145 -11.28 -18.13 -4.56
CA GLU A 145 -12.73 -17.89 -4.51
C GLU A 145 -13.17 -17.45 -3.10
N PHE A 146 -12.65 -18.10 -2.05
CA PHE A 146 -12.86 -17.68 -0.67
C PHE A 146 -12.40 -16.22 -0.45
N ALA A 147 -11.17 -15.88 -0.82
CA ALA A 147 -10.63 -14.53 -0.67
C ALA A 147 -11.47 -13.45 -1.35
N ARG A 148 -12.12 -13.78 -2.48
CA ARG A 148 -13.00 -12.86 -3.23
C ARG A 148 -14.42 -12.81 -2.69
N SER A 149 -14.86 -13.83 -1.96
CA SER A 149 -16.21 -13.95 -1.41
C SER A 149 -16.45 -13.14 -0.12
N VAL A 150 -15.41 -12.56 0.48
CA VAL A 150 -15.51 -11.81 1.75
C VAL A 150 -15.13 -10.33 1.58
N SER A 151 -15.58 -9.49 2.53
CA SER A 151 -15.29 -8.06 2.58
C SER A 151 -14.73 -7.67 3.96
N PRO A 152 -13.55 -7.00 4.04
CA PRO A 152 -12.63 -6.72 2.94
C PRO A 152 -12.09 -8.01 2.30
N ARG A 153 -11.65 -7.92 1.04
CA ARG A 153 -11.06 -9.07 0.34
C ARG A 153 -9.75 -9.47 0.97
N LEU A 154 -9.47 -10.76 0.93
CA LEU A 154 -8.23 -11.34 1.45
C LEU A 154 -7.18 -11.45 0.33
N ASP A 155 -5.92 -11.44 0.71
CA ASP A 155 -4.82 -11.89 -0.14
C ASP A 155 -4.50 -13.38 0.13
N ALA A 156 -3.53 -13.92 -0.61
CA ALA A 156 -3.13 -15.32 -0.46
C ALA A 156 -2.50 -15.62 0.91
N ASP A 157 -1.83 -14.64 1.51
CA ASP A 157 -1.18 -14.77 2.81
C ASP A 157 -2.21 -14.82 3.94
N ASP A 158 -3.24 -13.99 3.88
CA ASP A 158 -4.38 -13.98 4.78
C ASP A 158 -5.12 -15.33 4.75
N VAL A 159 -5.43 -15.86 3.56
CA VAL A 159 -6.07 -17.19 3.43
C VAL A 159 -5.20 -18.28 4.04
N ARG A 160 -3.89 -18.24 3.79
CA ARG A 160 -2.94 -19.20 4.38
C ARG A 160 -2.89 -19.11 5.90
N ARG A 161 -2.94 -17.91 6.47
CA ARG A 161 -2.88 -17.66 7.93
C ARG A 161 -4.19 -18.02 8.64
N LEU A 162 -5.33 -17.94 7.95
CA LEU A 162 -6.65 -18.31 8.47
C LEU A 162 -6.88 -19.84 8.45
N ALA A 163 -6.28 -20.56 7.50
CA ALA A 163 -6.48 -22.00 7.33
C ALA A 163 -6.17 -22.87 8.57
N PRO A 164 -5.11 -22.61 9.37
CA PRO A 164 -4.85 -23.32 10.63
C PRO A 164 -5.94 -23.19 11.69
N TYR A 165 -6.78 -22.15 11.59
CA TYR A 165 -7.91 -21.91 12.48
C TYR A 165 -9.24 -22.46 11.93
N GLY A 166 -9.19 -23.22 10.83
CA GLY A 166 -10.37 -23.80 10.19
C GLY A 166 -11.21 -22.81 9.38
N VAL A 167 -10.74 -21.57 9.19
CA VAL A 167 -11.42 -20.56 8.38
C VAL A 167 -10.98 -20.71 6.93
N ARG A 168 -11.81 -21.39 6.12
CA ARG A 168 -11.50 -21.76 4.72
C ARG A 168 -12.51 -21.25 3.69
N ASP A 169 -13.59 -20.66 4.15
CA ASP A 169 -14.69 -20.17 3.31
C ASP A 169 -15.38 -18.97 3.96
N ALA A 170 -16.31 -18.35 3.22
CA ALA A 170 -17.04 -17.17 3.66
C ALA A 170 -17.85 -17.40 4.95
N SER A 171 -18.38 -18.61 5.15
CA SER A 171 -19.20 -18.96 6.31
C SER A 171 -18.35 -19.06 7.56
N GLY A 172 -17.23 -19.80 7.49
CA GLY A 172 -16.24 -19.89 8.57
C GLY A 172 -15.66 -18.53 8.93
N HIS A 173 -15.39 -17.69 7.93
CA HIS A 173 -14.92 -16.33 8.16
C HIS A 173 -15.99 -15.47 8.84
N GLY A 174 -17.24 -15.49 8.36
CA GLY A 174 -18.36 -14.76 8.97
C GLY A 174 -18.63 -15.21 10.40
N ALA A 175 -18.58 -16.51 10.67
CA ALA A 175 -18.75 -17.07 12.01
C ALA A 175 -17.62 -16.62 12.96
N ALA A 176 -16.36 -16.68 12.52
CA ALA A 176 -15.22 -16.22 13.31
C ALA A 176 -15.29 -14.71 13.61
N MET A 177 -15.63 -13.91 12.60
CA MET A 177 -15.89 -12.47 12.74
C MET A 177 -17.02 -12.17 13.73
N SER A 178 -18.08 -12.96 13.71
CA SER A 178 -19.19 -12.82 14.65
C SER A 178 -18.75 -13.12 16.08
N ARG A 179 -18.05 -14.23 16.32
CA ARG A 179 -17.51 -14.57 17.66
C ARG A 179 -16.57 -13.49 18.20
N MET A 180 -15.70 -12.93 17.36
CA MET A 180 -14.82 -11.84 17.76
C MET A 180 -15.60 -10.61 18.24
N LYS A 181 -16.65 -10.23 17.52
CA LYS A 181 -17.49 -9.07 17.86
C LYS A 181 -18.35 -9.32 19.10
N THR A 182 -19.01 -10.47 19.18
CA THR A 182 -19.93 -10.79 20.28
C THR A 182 -19.21 -11.05 21.59
N SER A 183 -17.97 -11.55 21.56
CA SER A 183 -17.12 -11.66 22.75
C SER A 183 -16.60 -10.31 23.27
N GLY A 184 -16.75 -9.22 22.51
CA GLY A 184 -16.22 -7.91 22.86
C GLY A 184 -14.71 -7.76 22.63
N TYR A 185 -14.08 -8.68 21.90
CA TYR A 185 -12.63 -8.66 21.67
C TYR A 185 -12.17 -7.51 20.78
N SER A 186 -12.91 -7.23 19.70
CA SER A 186 -12.63 -6.11 18.80
C SER A 186 -13.87 -5.75 17.97
N SER A 187 -14.04 -4.46 17.68
CA SER A 187 -15.04 -3.96 16.72
C SER A 187 -14.50 -3.86 15.30
N GLN A 188 -13.18 -4.00 15.10
CA GLN A 188 -12.54 -3.88 13.79
C GLN A 188 -12.92 -5.05 12.87
N THR A 189 -12.96 -4.79 11.57
CA THR A 189 -13.23 -5.80 10.53
C THR A 189 -12.01 -6.20 9.72
N THR A 190 -10.82 -6.01 10.28
CA THR A 190 -9.55 -6.29 9.61
C THR A 190 -9.13 -7.74 9.83
N THR A 191 -8.45 -8.35 8.84
CA THR A 191 -7.90 -9.70 9.00
C THR A 191 -6.92 -9.79 10.16
N GLY A 192 -6.14 -8.73 10.40
CA GLY A 192 -5.22 -8.65 11.54
C GLY A 192 -5.93 -8.78 12.89
N ALA A 193 -7.06 -8.11 13.10
CA ALA A 193 -7.85 -8.22 14.32
C ALA A 193 -8.44 -9.64 14.48
N LEU A 194 -8.96 -10.21 13.38
CA LEU A 194 -9.51 -11.57 13.38
C LEU A 194 -8.43 -12.61 13.73
N LEU A 195 -7.24 -12.53 13.13
CA LEU A 195 -6.14 -13.45 13.40
C LEU A 195 -5.65 -13.34 14.84
N ALA A 196 -5.55 -12.13 15.40
CA ALA A 196 -5.21 -11.95 16.80
C ALA A 196 -6.27 -12.56 17.73
N PHE A 197 -7.55 -12.39 17.41
CA PHE A 197 -8.65 -13.03 18.14
C PHE A 197 -8.55 -14.55 18.09
N LEU A 198 -8.32 -15.14 16.91
CA LEU A 198 -8.25 -16.59 16.74
C LEU A 198 -7.03 -17.21 17.45
N ASP A 199 -5.90 -16.50 17.49
CA ASP A 199 -4.73 -16.92 18.27
C ASP A 199 -5.03 -16.91 19.78
N ASP A 200 -5.61 -15.81 20.27
CA ASP A 200 -5.99 -15.68 21.68
C ASP A 200 -7.13 -16.65 22.07
N GLU A 201 -8.05 -16.98 21.15
CA GLU A 201 -9.10 -18.00 21.32
C GLU A 201 -8.47 -19.40 21.47
N LYS A 202 -7.48 -19.72 20.64
CA LYS A 202 -6.72 -20.99 20.72
C LYS A 202 -5.92 -21.10 22.02
N ILE A 203 -5.23 -20.04 22.43
CA ILE A 203 -4.49 -19.99 23.70
C ILE A 203 -5.44 -20.09 24.90
N GLY A 204 -6.57 -19.38 24.81
CA GLY A 204 -7.62 -19.38 25.82
C GLY A 204 -8.20 -20.77 26.01
N ALA A 205 -8.52 -21.47 24.92
CA ALA A 205 -9.04 -22.84 24.95
C ALA A 205 -8.09 -23.82 25.67
N ALA A 206 -6.78 -23.69 25.47
CA ALA A 206 -5.79 -24.53 26.15
C ALA A 206 -5.68 -24.27 27.67
N SER A 207 -6.17 -23.13 28.15
CA SER A 207 -6.02 -22.69 29.55
C SER A 207 -7.35 -22.39 30.25
N GLY A 208 -8.49 -22.72 29.64
CA GLY A 208 -9.82 -22.44 30.19
C GLY A 208 -10.15 -20.95 30.29
N LYS A 209 -9.56 -20.11 29.45
CA LYS A 209 -9.76 -18.64 29.43
C LYS A 209 -10.45 -18.19 28.14
N SER A 210 -11.15 -17.06 28.20
CA SER A 210 -11.65 -16.40 26.99
C SER A 210 -10.51 -15.69 26.23
N ALA A 211 -10.69 -15.49 24.93
CA ALA A 211 -9.74 -14.70 24.12
C ALA A 211 -9.51 -13.30 24.70
N VAL A 212 -10.57 -12.66 25.21
CA VAL A 212 -10.51 -11.34 25.86
C VAL A 212 -9.62 -11.38 27.12
N ALA A 213 -9.74 -12.43 27.94
CA ALA A 213 -8.90 -12.57 29.12
C ALA A 213 -7.41 -12.76 28.75
N VAL A 214 -7.12 -13.48 27.66
CA VAL A 214 -5.75 -13.64 27.13
C VAL A 214 -5.21 -12.29 26.64
N GLN A 215 -6.00 -11.53 25.87
CA GLN A 215 -5.64 -10.22 25.38
C GLN A 215 -5.30 -9.25 26.52
N HIS A 216 -6.15 -9.18 27.55
CA HIS A 216 -5.90 -8.34 28.73
C HIS A 216 -4.63 -8.77 29.46
N ALA A 217 -4.42 -10.07 29.68
CA ALA A 217 -3.21 -10.55 30.34
C ALA A 217 -1.93 -10.19 29.56
N ARG A 218 -1.96 -10.31 28.22
CA ARG A 218 -0.84 -9.87 27.37
C ARG A 218 -0.60 -8.36 27.47
N ALA A 219 -1.66 -7.56 27.45
CA ALA A 219 -1.55 -6.11 27.57
C ALA A 219 -0.98 -5.67 28.93
N GLU A 220 -1.44 -6.29 30.03
CA GLU A 220 -0.92 -6.02 31.37
C GLU A 220 0.54 -6.44 31.51
N ARG A 221 0.91 -7.59 30.95
CA ARG A 221 2.31 -8.03 30.91
C ARG A 221 3.18 -7.05 30.13
N ALA A 222 2.76 -6.64 28.94
CA ALA A 222 3.49 -5.66 28.13
C ALA A 222 3.64 -4.31 28.85
N ARG A 223 2.59 -3.86 29.55
CA ARG A 223 2.65 -2.65 30.40
C ARG A 223 3.62 -2.80 31.56
N ALA A 224 3.60 -3.93 32.25
CA ALA A 224 4.50 -4.22 33.36
C ALA A 224 5.96 -4.30 32.90
N GLU A 225 6.22 -4.95 31.77
CA GLU A 225 7.55 -5.04 31.14
C GLU A 225 8.03 -3.66 30.67
N ALA A 226 7.18 -2.86 30.01
CA ALA A 226 7.52 -1.49 29.61
C ALA A 226 7.79 -0.59 30.83
N ALA A 227 6.99 -0.71 31.90
CA ALA A 227 7.20 0.02 33.14
C ALA A 227 8.46 -0.44 33.88
N ALA A 228 8.80 -1.72 33.82
CA ALA A 228 10.05 -2.25 34.37
C ALA A 228 11.27 -1.76 33.57
N ALA A 229 11.20 -1.82 32.23
CA ALA A 229 12.23 -1.29 31.35
C ALA A 229 12.44 0.22 31.55
N ARG A 230 11.36 0.99 31.66
CA ARG A 230 11.42 2.42 31.97
C ARG A 230 12.04 2.69 33.34
N ARG A 231 11.69 1.90 34.37
CA ARG A 231 12.30 2.02 35.70
C ARG A 231 13.79 1.68 35.68
N ALA A 232 14.19 0.65 34.95
CA ALA A 232 15.59 0.28 34.77
C ALA A 232 16.36 1.39 34.03
N GLU A 233 15.81 1.92 32.95
CA GLU A 233 16.39 3.04 32.20
C GLU A 233 16.58 4.27 33.10
N LEU A 234 15.56 4.64 33.89
CA LEU A 234 15.64 5.79 34.80
C LEU A 234 16.60 5.56 35.98
N ALA A 235 16.74 4.31 36.44
CA ALA A 235 17.73 3.97 37.46
C ALA A 235 19.15 4.06 36.91
N GLU A 236 19.36 3.66 35.66
CA GLU A 236 20.65 3.72 34.99
C GLU A 236 21.02 5.15 34.57
N PHE A 237 20.05 5.90 34.05
CA PHE A 237 20.19 7.26 33.52
C PHE A 237 19.17 8.21 34.19
N PRO A 238 19.40 8.61 35.45
CA PRO A 238 18.49 9.48 36.19
C PRO A 238 18.40 10.91 35.64
N TYR A 239 19.31 11.31 34.75
CA TYR A 239 19.37 12.64 34.16
C TYR A 239 19.37 12.59 32.63
N VAL A 240 18.90 13.67 32.03
CA VAL A 240 19.00 13.91 30.59
C VAL A 240 19.51 15.31 30.34
N ALA A 241 20.53 15.44 29.49
CA ALA A 241 20.98 16.73 28.99
C ALA A 241 20.44 16.97 27.57
N TYR A 242 20.07 18.22 27.30
CA TYR A 242 19.82 18.73 25.97
C TYR A 242 20.89 19.77 25.66
N VAL A 243 21.74 19.48 24.67
CA VAL A 243 22.73 20.40 24.14
C VAL A 243 22.15 21.02 22.88
N SER A 244 21.75 22.28 22.95
CA SER A 244 21.15 22.99 21.82
C SER A 244 22.13 23.99 21.21
N CYS A 245 22.06 24.17 19.91
CA CYS A 245 22.73 25.25 19.20
C CYS A 245 21.74 25.93 18.26
N GLY A 246 21.63 27.26 18.33
CA GLY A 246 20.75 28.02 17.45
C GLY A 246 20.59 29.48 17.86
N MET A 247 19.56 30.16 17.37
CA MET A 247 19.35 31.60 17.52
C MET A 247 17.97 31.91 18.12
N GLY A 248 17.89 32.94 18.97
CA GLY A 248 16.62 33.39 19.54
C GLY A 248 15.92 32.36 20.43
N GLY A 249 16.68 31.44 21.05
CA GLY A 249 16.15 30.37 21.90
C GLY A 249 15.67 29.12 21.14
N ASN A 250 15.73 29.12 19.80
CA ASN A 250 15.39 27.97 18.99
C ASN A 250 16.63 27.12 18.68
N HIS A 251 16.43 25.80 18.57
CA HIS A 251 17.46 24.88 18.11
C HIS A 251 17.48 24.79 16.58
N ILE A 252 18.68 24.81 15.97
CA ILE A 252 18.88 24.68 14.53
C ILE A 252 19.65 23.40 14.21
N SER A 253 20.87 23.26 14.73
CA SER A 253 21.75 22.12 14.47
C SER A 253 22.85 22.07 15.53
N THR A 254 22.95 20.97 16.30
CA THR A 254 23.96 20.87 17.37
C THR A 254 25.38 20.94 16.79
N PRO A 255 25.72 20.23 15.69
CA PRO A 255 27.01 20.33 15.02
C PRO A 255 27.53 21.75 14.77
N ALA A 256 26.65 22.72 14.47
CA ALA A 256 27.07 24.07 14.08
C ALA A 256 27.87 24.80 15.17
N CYS A 257 27.58 24.57 16.46
CA CYS A 257 28.32 25.19 17.57
C CYS A 257 29.66 24.49 17.89
N PHE A 258 30.01 23.41 17.17
CA PHE A 258 31.17 22.55 17.43
C PHE A 258 32.11 22.40 16.22
N MET A 259 32.09 23.34 15.27
CA MET A 259 32.95 23.30 14.08
C MET A 259 34.45 23.23 14.45
N ASP A 260 34.87 24.04 15.44
CA ASP A 260 36.28 24.14 15.89
C ASP A 260 36.47 23.73 17.36
N THR A 261 35.46 23.10 17.96
CA THR A 261 35.44 22.73 19.37
C THR A 261 34.84 21.34 19.56
N ASP A 262 35.01 20.79 20.76
CA ASP A 262 34.59 19.44 21.08
C ASP A 262 33.49 19.45 22.14
N LEU A 263 32.67 18.40 22.10
CA LEU A 263 31.80 18.02 23.22
C LEU A 263 32.50 16.93 24.02
N GLU A 264 32.76 17.17 25.30
CA GLU A 264 33.30 16.15 26.20
C GLU A 264 32.20 15.70 27.16
N VAL A 265 32.00 14.39 27.26
CA VAL A 265 31.04 13.77 28.18
C VAL A 265 31.73 12.67 28.95
N ARG A 266 31.85 12.86 30.27
CA ARG A 266 32.13 11.79 31.22
C ARG A 266 30.83 11.29 31.81
N ASN A 267 30.48 10.03 31.58
CA ASN A 267 29.21 9.43 31.99
C ASN A 267 29.49 8.20 32.86
N GLY A 268 29.49 8.37 34.18
CA GLY A 268 30.07 7.40 35.11
C GLY A 268 31.60 7.34 34.98
N SER A 269 32.14 6.14 34.77
CA SER A 269 33.59 5.91 34.64
C SER A 269 34.12 6.12 33.22
N VAL A 270 33.24 6.30 32.22
CA VAL A 270 33.63 6.43 30.82
C VAL A 270 33.71 7.91 30.46
N SER A 271 34.83 8.35 29.91
CA SER A 271 35.00 9.69 29.34
C SER A 271 35.17 9.59 27.83
N SER A 272 34.40 10.37 27.10
CA SER A 272 34.44 10.43 25.64
C SER A 272 34.50 11.88 25.17
N LEU A 273 35.32 12.11 24.15
CA LEU A 273 35.42 13.37 23.42
C LEU A 273 34.76 13.16 22.06
N TYR A 274 33.81 14.01 21.70
CA TYR A 274 33.07 13.94 20.44
C TYR A 274 33.38 15.17 19.59
N LYS A 275 33.88 14.91 18.38
CA LYS A 275 34.00 15.91 17.31
C LYS A 275 32.63 16.17 16.69
N MET A 276 32.50 17.25 15.94
CA MET A 276 31.27 17.62 15.22
C MET A 276 30.60 16.44 14.48
N TYR A 277 31.38 15.64 13.75
CA TYR A 277 30.90 14.52 12.94
C TYR A 277 30.63 13.23 13.74
N GLU A 278 30.81 13.26 15.07
CA GLU A 278 30.58 12.13 15.98
C GLU A 278 29.53 12.45 17.05
N LEU A 279 28.83 13.59 16.96
CA LEU A 279 27.86 14.00 17.97
C LEU A 279 26.66 13.05 18.08
N ASP A 280 26.33 12.33 17.01
CA ASP A 280 25.35 11.25 16.98
C ASP A 280 25.72 10.07 17.89
N ARG A 281 27.01 9.88 18.19
CA ARG A 281 27.48 8.89 19.17
C ARG A 281 27.29 9.34 20.62
N ALA A 282 27.17 10.65 20.86
CA ALA A 282 26.93 11.19 22.19
C ALA A 282 25.44 11.12 22.58
N GLY A 283 24.52 11.16 21.61
CA GLY A 283 23.09 11.14 21.87
C GLY A 283 22.23 11.25 20.61
N ASP A 284 20.93 11.45 20.83
CA ASP A 284 19.94 11.55 19.75
C ASP A 284 19.60 13.02 19.47
N GLU A 285 19.75 13.50 18.23
CA GLU A 285 19.31 14.85 17.85
C GLU A 285 17.77 14.96 17.92
N THR A 286 17.25 16.05 18.50
CA THR A 286 15.80 16.27 18.65
C THR A 286 15.45 17.72 18.33
N GLY A 287 14.15 18.05 18.26
CA GLY A 287 13.72 19.44 18.11
C GLY A 287 14.17 20.38 19.24
N MET A 288 14.65 19.85 20.37
CA MET A 288 15.20 20.62 21.50
C MET A 288 16.74 20.65 21.53
N GLY A 289 17.41 19.97 20.60
CA GLY A 289 18.86 19.73 20.61
C GLY A 289 19.24 18.28 20.88
N LEU A 290 20.56 18.03 20.94
CA LEU A 290 21.16 16.74 21.17
C LEU A 290 20.85 16.22 22.57
N ARG A 291 20.07 15.14 22.63
CA ARG A 291 19.60 14.51 23.86
C ARG A 291 20.58 13.43 24.31
N ILE A 292 21.25 13.68 25.43
CA ILE A 292 22.25 12.80 26.04
C ILE A 292 21.70 12.22 27.34
N ARG A 293 21.67 10.89 27.46
CA ARG A 293 21.27 10.20 28.69
C ARG A 293 22.44 10.14 29.67
N LEU A 294 22.23 10.59 30.89
CA LEU A 294 23.29 10.81 31.88
C LEU A 294 23.06 9.95 33.13
N ARG A 295 24.11 9.25 33.56
CA ARG A 295 24.19 8.48 34.80
C ARG A 295 24.17 9.40 36.02
N SER A 296 24.09 8.81 37.21
CA SER A 296 24.07 9.56 38.47
C SER A 296 25.29 10.45 38.68
N SER A 297 26.46 10.00 38.21
CA SER A 297 27.66 10.82 38.12
C SER A 297 28.01 11.10 36.66
N PHE A 298 28.19 12.38 36.34
CA PHE A 298 28.56 12.81 35.01
C PHE A 298 29.33 14.12 35.02
N THR A 299 29.98 14.42 33.90
CA THR A 299 30.54 15.73 33.61
C THR A 299 30.31 16.00 32.13
N LEU A 300 29.75 17.15 31.80
CA LEU A 300 29.54 17.59 30.42
C LEU A 300 30.25 18.93 30.26
N ARG A 301 31.14 18.98 29.26
CA ARG A 301 31.85 20.19 28.86
C ARG A 301 31.58 20.46 27.39
N ALA A 302 31.00 21.62 27.11
CA ALA A 302 30.65 22.04 25.76
C ALA A 302 31.18 23.45 25.53
N ARG A 303 31.90 23.69 24.43
CA ARG A 303 32.44 25.01 24.08
C ARG A 303 31.89 25.43 22.74
N ASN A 304 31.33 26.63 22.67
CA ASN A 304 30.81 27.15 21.41
C ASN A 304 31.97 27.64 20.51
N SER A 305 31.99 27.28 19.24
CA SER A 305 32.90 27.86 18.23
C SER A 305 32.25 28.94 17.36
N ASP A 306 30.92 28.99 17.31
CA ASP A 306 30.17 29.86 16.41
C ASP A 306 30.02 31.28 16.98
N ASP A 307 30.15 32.29 16.12
CA ASP A 307 30.04 33.71 16.46
C ASP A 307 28.60 34.24 16.47
N THR A 308 27.69 33.56 15.80
CA THR A 308 26.28 33.96 15.66
C THR A 308 25.32 33.12 16.49
N LEU A 309 25.60 31.83 16.63
CA LEU A 309 24.74 30.87 17.32
C LEU A 309 25.04 30.83 18.82
N VAL A 310 24.00 30.57 19.60
CA VAL A 310 24.09 30.40 21.05
C VAL A 310 24.03 28.91 21.37
N LEU A 311 25.08 28.43 22.04
CA LEU A 311 25.12 27.10 22.63
C LEU A 311 24.35 27.11 23.96
N GLY A 312 23.39 26.21 24.11
CA GLY A 312 22.65 25.99 25.35
C GLY A 312 22.86 24.58 25.89
N VAL A 313 22.91 24.44 27.21
CA VAL A 313 22.87 23.14 27.88
C VAL A 313 21.78 23.19 28.95
N THR A 314 20.85 22.25 28.88
CA THR A 314 19.82 22.05 29.92
C THR A 314 19.91 20.63 30.46
N VAL A 315 20.10 20.46 31.76
CA VAL A 315 20.04 19.17 32.43
C VAL A 315 18.72 19.05 33.20
N LYS A 316 18.00 17.96 32.98
CA LYS A 316 16.73 17.65 33.65
C LYS A 316 16.82 16.35 34.42
N ASN A 317 16.04 16.26 35.49
CA ASN A 317 15.69 14.97 36.08
C ASN A 317 14.84 14.18 35.08
N ALA A 318 15.25 12.95 34.75
CA ALA A 318 14.59 12.15 33.71
C ALA A 318 13.21 11.62 34.13
N SER A 319 12.94 11.49 35.44
CA SER A 319 11.65 11.01 35.95
C SER A 319 10.62 12.14 36.14
N THR A 320 11.05 13.31 36.64
CA THR A 320 10.13 14.43 36.95
C THR A 320 10.10 15.51 35.88
N GLY A 321 11.10 15.56 34.98
CA GLY A 321 11.26 16.64 34.00
C GLY A 321 11.76 17.96 34.61
N GLN A 322 12.02 18.00 35.91
CA GLN A 322 12.51 19.20 36.59
C GLN A 322 13.87 19.62 36.01
N VAL A 323 13.99 20.91 35.65
CA VAL A 323 15.26 21.51 35.23
C VAL A 323 16.16 21.66 36.45
N LEU A 324 17.34 21.05 36.38
CA LEU A 324 18.35 21.06 37.43
C LEU A 324 19.49 22.03 37.11
N PHE A 325 19.73 22.26 35.83
CA PHE A 325 20.75 23.17 35.32
C PHE A 325 20.34 23.70 33.96
N GLN A 326 20.59 24.97 33.71
CA GLN A 326 20.41 25.60 32.41
C GLN A 326 21.42 26.72 32.24
N GLN A 327 22.19 26.69 31.16
CA GLN A 327 23.15 27.75 30.85
C GLN A 327 23.25 27.95 29.33
N GLN A 328 23.64 29.15 28.92
CA GLN A 328 23.93 29.51 27.54
C GLN A 328 25.34 30.10 27.41
N ALA A 329 25.92 29.96 26.22
CA ALA A 329 27.27 30.41 25.89
C ALA A 329 27.33 30.93 24.44
N GLY A 330 27.77 32.17 24.28
CA GLY A 330 28.23 32.70 22.99
C GLY A 330 29.62 32.18 22.62
N GLN A 331 30.20 32.72 21.55
CA GLN A 331 31.47 32.25 20.99
C GLN A 331 32.58 32.05 22.03
N PHE A 332 33.28 30.92 21.92
CA PHE A 332 34.41 30.47 22.74
C PHE A 332 34.16 30.30 24.23
N ARG A 333 32.97 30.62 24.73
CA ARG A 333 32.57 30.34 26.11
C ARG A 333 32.32 28.84 26.27
N THR A 334 32.69 28.33 27.44
CA THR A 334 32.54 26.91 27.81
C THR A 334 31.46 26.79 28.87
N ILE A 335 30.55 25.85 28.67
CA ILE A 335 29.61 25.38 29.69
C ILE A 335 30.20 24.10 30.28
N LEU A 336 30.35 24.06 31.60
CA LEU A 336 30.79 22.89 32.34
C LEU A 336 29.74 22.59 33.41
N VAL A 337 29.18 21.38 33.39
CA VAL A 337 28.27 20.89 34.41
C VAL A 337 28.74 19.52 34.90
N SER A 338 28.71 19.30 36.21
CA SER A 338 29.11 18.03 36.80
C SER A 338 28.19 17.65 37.95
N ARG A 339 28.07 16.34 38.18
CA ARG A 339 27.37 15.73 39.31
C ARG A 339 28.02 14.42 39.72
#